data_AF-A0AAD9JFM0-F1
#
_entry.id   AF-A0AAD9JFM0-F1
#
_cell.length_a   1.000
_cell.length_b   1.000
_cell.length_c   1.000
_cell.angle_alpha   90.00
_cell.angle_beta   90.00
_cell.angle_gamma   90.00
#
_symmetry.space_group_name_H-M   'P 1'
#
loop_
_entity.id
_entity.type
_entity.pdbx_description
1 polymer ?
#
loop_
_entity_poly.entity_id
_entity_poly.type
_entity_poly.pdbx_seq_one_letter_code
_entity_poly.pdbx_strand_id
1 'polypeptide(L)'
;MSQSDSERWREHGNQCYEKVSKKFSTDDDQQELFEDALRCYKKALEHAVEDEDTNDKISALKNMAMTEWKLANIDNNGENYFPSSLEHFHLAYELGKETKQSVWKKNMEENMTKCLDDAMKYMAMLTNVDRSITFSQKIEASIEDSTIKVKCSKDLAAILYKKAVDASESGDFKKAMYLLKECYMPLEKLKDLHISDEVESLSDKIQLEKKMVEARICIQTGKKLLDEAIEGKTNEEPMTEATLFGAIDAFQEAMQIVGESHLDIEAECMSYTGRVYGEVLDQTNTAKDYFMRSIHLCESMTSQSFILQNWYRRCTQFLERSQQQTVEKEEKSRHEFVKKELEKEMKLLKEGRAKYNKDICGLMCYISKTFPLKGSQYTLPKIEELKDKSMKELKSICRKMIVNYSSDKQKIKEKKLKVLNEEITMVLNRIMETLKSMD
;
A
#
# COMPACT_ATOMS: atom_id res chain seq x y z
N MET A 1 -70.24 -24.33 -3.48
CA MET A 1 -69.33 -24.20 -4.64
C MET A 1 -68.30 -25.30 -4.49
N SER A 2 -68.05 -26.08 -5.56
CA SER A 2 -67.01 -27.10 -5.56
C SER A 2 -65.64 -26.41 -5.48
N GLN A 3 -64.75 -26.93 -4.66
CA GLN A 3 -63.34 -26.50 -4.62
C GLN A 3 -62.71 -26.71 -6.00
N SER A 4 -61.95 -25.73 -6.51
CA SER A 4 -61.22 -25.90 -7.79
C SER A 4 -60.09 -26.91 -7.63
N ASP A 5 -59.72 -27.61 -8.71
CA ASP A 5 -58.58 -28.53 -8.65
C ASP A 5 -57.27 -27.79 -8.32
N SER A 6 -57.14 -26.51 -8.75
CA SER A 6 -56.03 -25.64 -8.38
C SER A 6 -55.98 -25.38 -6.87
N GLU A 7 -57.11 -25.03 -6.26
CA GLU A 7 -57.24 -24.80 -4.82
C GLU A 7 -56.88 -26.06 -4.02
N ARG A 8 -57.36 -27.23 -4.46
CA ARG A 8 -57.03 -28.51 -3.83
C ARG A 8 -55.53 -28.80 -3.85
N TRP A 9 -54.86 -28.61 -4.99
CA TRP A 9 -53.41 -28.82 -5.07
C TRP A 9 -52.63 -27.82 -4.22
N ARG A 10 -53.06 -26.56 -4.17
CA ARG A 10 -52.49 -25.53 -3.28
C ARG A 10 -52.60 -25.92 -1.82
N GLU A 11 -53.75 -26.43 -1.38
CA GLU A 11 -53.92 -26.88 0.01
C GLU A 11 -52.98 -28.03 0.37
N HIS A 12 -52.79 -29.00 -0.53
CA HIS A 12 -51.82 -30.07 -0.32
C HIS A 12 -50.39 -29.51 -0.23
N GLY A 13 -50.03 -28.55 -1.08
CA GLY A 13 -48.75 -27.85 -1.00
C GLY A 13 -48.57 -27.10 0.32
N ASN A 14 -49.60 -26.39 0.79
CA ASN A 14 -49.58 -25.66 2.07
C ASN A 14 -49.37 -26.62 3.24
N GLN A 15 -49.98 -27.81 3.21
CA GLN A 15 -49.76 -28.84 4.24
C GLN A 15 -48.30 -29.31 4.27
N CYS A 16 -47.66 -29.49 3.12
CA CYS A 16 -46.23 -29.82 3.06
C CYS A 16 -45.38 -28.66 3.58
N TYR A 17 -45.66 -27.43 3.14
CA TYR A 17 -44.96 -26.22 3.55
C TYR A 17 -45.04 -25.97 5.07
N GLU A 18 -46.21 -26.13 5.69
CA GLU A 18 -46.39 -25.94 7.14
C GLU A 18 -45.73 -27.03 7.99
N LYS A 19 -45.59 -28.26 7.46
CA LYS A 19 -44.93 -29.35 8.19
C LYS A 19 -43.47 -29.03 8.49
N VAL A 20 -42.82 -28.22 7.65
CA VAL A 20 -41.45 -27.74 7.88
C VAL A 20 -41.36 -26.92 9.17
N SER A 21 -42.33 -26.04 9.45
CA SER A 21 -42.32 -25.19 10.65
C SER A 21 -42.68 -25.93 11.94
N LYS A 22 -43.23 -27.14 11.85
CA LYS A 22 -43.75 -27.92 13.00
C LYS A 22 -42.83 -29.06 13.44
N LYS A 23 -41.78 -29.38 12.68
CA LYS A 23 -40.82 -30.45 12.99
C LYS A 23 -39.42 -29.87 13.21
N PHE A 24 -38.66 -30.47 14.13
CA PHE A 24 -37.20 -30.35 14.17
C PHE A 24 -36.60 -31.18 13.02
N SER A 25 -36.85 -30.74 11.79
CA SER A 25 -36.41 -31.40 10.56
C SER A 25 -34.95 -31.00 10.25
N THR A 26 -34.13 -31.97 9.84
CA THR A 26 -32.81 -31.70 9.25
C THR A 26 -32.96 -30.90 7.95
N ASP A 27 -31.89 -30.27 7.46
CA ASP A 27 -31.93 -29.51 6.20
C ASP A 27 -32.42 -30.39 5.02
N ASP A 28 -32.01 -31.66 4.97
CA ASP A 28 -32.49 -32.65 3.99
C ASP A 28 -34.01 -32.89 4.08
N ASP A 29 -34.54 -33.08 5.29
CA ASP A 29 -35.98 -33.27 5.52
C ASP A 29 -36.78 -32.01 5.14
N GLN A 30 -36.21 -30.82 5.35
CA GLN A 30 -36.84 -29.56 4.97
C GLN A 30 -36.85 -29.39 3.44
N GLN A 31 -35.74 -29.74 2.78
CA GLN A 31 -35.63 -29.70 1.32
C GLN A 31 -36.68 -30.60 0.66
N GLU A 32 -36.79 -31.87 1.07
CA GLU A 32 -37.76 -32.80 0.50
C GLU A 32 -39.20 -32.27 0.65
N LEU A 33 -39.56 -31.74 1.83
CA LEU A 33 -40.89 -31.19 2.09
C LEU A 33 -41.19 -29.93 1.25
N PHE A 34 -40.20 -29.07 1.01
CA PHE A 34 -40.37 -27.91 0.15
C PHE A 34 -40.42 -28.29 -1.34
N GLU A 35 -39.65 -29.29 -1.79
CA GLU A 35 -39.75 -29.83 -3.15
C GLU A 35 -41.14 -30.45 -3.40
N ASP A 36 -41.68 -31.18 -2.42
CA ASP A 36 -43.06 -31.67 -2.42
C ASP A 36 -44.07 -30.55 -2.55
N ALA A 37 -43.93 -29.51 -1.72
CA ALA A 37 -44.80 -28.34 -1.78
C ALA A 37 -44.73 -27.67 -3.16
N LEU A 38 -43.52 -27.51 -3.71
CA LEU A 38 -43.30 -26.92 -5.03
C LEU A 38 -43.95 -27.74 -6.15
N ARG A 39 -43.85 -29.07 -6.11
CA ARG A 39 -44.54 -29.96 -7.07
C ARG A 39 -46.06 -29.77 -7.01
N CYS A 40 -46.63 -29.65 -5.81
CA CYS A 40 -48.05 -29.37 -5.64
C CYS A 40 -48.44 -28.00 -6.22
N TYR A 41 -47.65 -26.95 -5.98
CA TYR A 41 -47.96 -25.62 -6.51
C TYR A 41 -47.81 -25.52 -8.04
N LYS A 42 -46.85 -26.25 -8.64
CA LYS A 42 -46.74 -26.37 -10.11
C LYS A 42 -47.99 -27.00 -10.71
N LYS A 43 -48.48 -28.10 -10.13
CA LYS A 43 -49.77 -28.69 -10.53
C LYS A 43 -50.93 -27.72 -10.34
N ALA A 44 -50.96 -26.99 -9.23
CA ALA A 44 -52.00 -25.99 -9.01
C ALA A 44 -51.99 -24.91 -10.10
N LEU A 45 -50.82 -24.48 -10.56
CA LEU A 45 -50.67 -23.53 -11.66
C LEU A 45 -51.15 -24.12 -12.99
N GLU A 46 -50.80 -25.37 -13.30
CA GLU A 46 -51.25 -26.09 -14.51
C GLU A 46 -52.79 -26.25 -14.57
N HIS A 47 -53.44 -26.37 -13.41
CA HIS A 47 -54.89 -26.51 -13.29
C HIS A 47 -55.64 -25.18 -13.14
N ALA A 48 -54.96 -24.02 -13.15
CA ALA A 48 -55.61 -22.71 -13.13
C ALA A 48 -56.00 -22.30 -14.56
N VAL A 49 -57.29 -22.17 -14.84
CA VAL A 49 -57.81 -21.82 -16.18
C VAL A 49 -57.61 -20.32 -16.46
N GLU A 50 -57.13 -19.98 -17.67
CA GLU A 50 -56.59 -18.65 -18.01
C GLU A 50 -57.54 -17.45 -17.79
N ASP A 51 -58.86 -17.63 -17.96
CA ASP A 51 -59.83 -16.52 -17.93
C ASP A 51 -60.78 -16.51 -16.72
N GLU A 52 -60.95 -17.62 -15.99
CA GLU A 52 -61.88 -17.71 -14.85
C GLU A 52 -61.17 -17.66 -13.48
N ASP A 53 -59.90 -18.08 -13.41
CA ASP A 53 -59.20 -18.37 -12.14
C ASP A 53 -57.90 -17.56 -11.94
N THR A 54 -57.88 -16.28 -12.36
CA THR A 54 -56.73 -15.37 -12.17
C THR A 54 -56.27 -15.32 -10.72
N ASN A 55 -57.20 -15.42 -9.75
CA ASN A 55 -56.86 -15.45 -8.33
C ASN A 55 -56.11 -16.72 -7.91
N ASP A 56 -56.44 -17.87 -8.47
CA ASP A 56 -55.76 -19.14 -8.18
C ASP A 56 -54.36 -19.13 -8.81
N LYS A 57 -54.23 -18.61 -10.03
CA LYS A 57 -52.92 -18.40 -10.70
C LYS A 57 -52.00 -17.51 -9.87
N ILE A 58 -52.47 -16.32 -9.44
CA ILE A 58 -51.70 -15.41 -8.58
C ILE A 58 -51.26 -16.11 -7.29
N SER A 59 -52.16 -16.89 -6.69
CA SER A 59 -51.89 -17.52 -5.40
C SER A 59 -50.97 -18.73 -5.53
N ALA A 60 -51.04 -19.49 -6.63
CA ALA A 60 -50.09 -20.56 -6.96
C ALA A 60 -48.69 -19.99 -7.20
N LEU A 61 -48.55 -18.95 -8.03
CA LEU A 61 -47.27 -18.28 -8.30
C LEU A 61 -46.63 -17.71 -7.03
N LYS A 62 -47.41 -17.03 -6.17
CA LYS A 62 -46.93 -16.55 -4.87
C LYS A 62 -46.38 -17.72 -4.02
N ASN A 63 -47.11 -18.83 -3.96
CA ASN A 63 -46.70 -19.98 -3.16
C ASN A 63 -45.44 -20.66 -3.72
N MET A 64 -45.32 -20.74 -5.06
CA MET A 64 -44.10 -21.20 -5.73
C MET A 64 -42.91 -20.31 -5.36
N ALA A 65 -43.06 -18.98 -5.51
CA ALA A 65 -42.03 -18.01 -5.18
C ALA A 65 -41.53 -18.15 -3.72
N MET A 66 -42.46 -18.18 -2.77
CA MET A 66 -42.12 -18.35 -1.35
C MET A 66 -41.39 -19.68 -1.09
N THR A 67 -41.78 -20.75 -1.76
CA THR A 67 -41.19 -22.09 -1.57
C THR A 67 -39.81 -22.18 -2.19
N GLU A 68 -39.63 -21.66 -3.39
CA GLU A 68 -38.34 -21.59 -4.08
C GLU A 68 -37.36 -20.69 -3.31
N TRP A 69 -37.81 -19.56 -2.76
CA TRP A 69 -36.98 -18.74 -1.87
C TRP A 69 -36.52 -19.52 -0.64
N LYS A 70 -37.37 -20.36 -0.04
CA LYS A 70 -36.97 -21.22 1.08
C LYS A 70 -35.97 -22.29 0.66
N LEU A 71 -36.21 -22.97 -0.46
CA LEU A 71 -35.27 -23.94 -1.03
C LEU A 71 -33.90 -23.32 -1.31
N ALA A 72 -33.87 -22.10 -1.86
CA ALA A 72 -32.64 -21.37 -2.16
C ALA A 72 -31.76 -21.10 -0.92
N ASN A 73 -32.36 -21.04 0.27
CA ASN A 73 -31.67 -20.78 1.52
C ASN A 73 -31.25 -22.05 2.28
N ILE A 74 -31.72 -23.23 1.86
CA ILE A 74 -31.42 -24.52 2.50
C ILE A 74 -30.43 -25.29 1.64
N ASP A 75 -30.65 -25.29 0.32
CA ASP A 75 -29.82 -26.01 -0.64
C ASP A 75 -28.63 -25.13 -1.10
N ASN A 76 -27.49 -25.76 -1.39
CA ASN A 76 -26.35 -25.15 -2.08
C ASN A 76 -26.65 -24.82 -3.57
N ASN A 77 -27.92 -24.93 -3.98
CA ASN A 77 -28.41 -24.71 -5.33
C ASN A 77 -29.18 -23.38 -5.48
N GLY A 78 -28.85 -22.38 -4.67
CA GLY A 78 -29.44 -21.03 -4.75
C GLY A 78 -29.40 -20.43 -6.16
N GLU A 79 -28.42 -20.83 -6.99
CA GLU A 79 -28.29 -20.39 -8.39
C GLU A 79 -29.48 -20.74 -9.29
N ASN A 80 -30.26 -21.75 -8.92
CA ASN A 80 -31.45 -22.15 -9.67
C ASN A 80 -32.74 -21.64 -9.02
N TYR A 81 -32.80 -21.62 -7.69
CA TYR A 81 -34.02 -21.28 -6.97
C TYR A 81 -34.24 -19.77 -6.81
N PHE A 82 -33.19 -18.95 -6.61
CA PHE A 82 -33.39 -17.50 -6.47
C PHE A 82 -33.96 -16.82 -7.72
N PRO A 83 -33.44 -17.07 -8.95
CA PRO A 83 -34.01 -16.45 -10.16
C PRO A 83 -35.45 -16.87 -10.41
N SER A 84 -35.75 -18.16 -10.25
CA SER A 84 -37.11 -18.71 -10.39
C SER A 84 -38.08 -18.11 -9.37
N SER A 85 -37.65 -17.99 -8.11
CA SER A 85 -38.45 -17.37 -7.06
C SER A 85 -38.81 -15.92 -7.39
N LEU A 86 -37.81 -15.16 -7.84
CA LEU A 86 -37.96 -13.76 -8.22
C LEU A 86 -38.86 -13.58 -9.45
N GLU A 87 -38.75 -14.45 -10.45
CA GLU A 87 -39.65 -14.51 -11.60
C GLU A 87 -41.10 -14.77 -11.15
N HIS A 88 -41.33 -15.77 -10.30
CA HIS A 88 -42.67 -16.07 -9.80
C HIS A 88 -43.24 -14.96 -8.91
N PHE A 89 -42.42 -14.28 -8.10
CA PHE A 89 -42.85 -13.09 -7.35
C PHE A 89 -43.29 -11.98 -8.30
N HIS A 90 -42.51 -11.69 -9.34
CA HIS A 90 -42.81 -10.67 -10.33
C HIS A 90 -44.10 -10.99 -11.09
N LEU A 91 -44.24 -12.21 -11.62
CA LEU A 91 -45.45 -12.66 -12.33
C LEU A 91 -46.70 -12.60 -11.45
N ALA A 92 -46.59 -13.04 -10.19
CA ALA A 92 -47.70 -12.95 -9.23
C ALA A 92 -48.10 -11.49 -8.98
N TYR A 93 -47.12 -10.59 -8.81
CA TYR A 93 -47.36 -9.17 -8.60
C TYR A 93 -48.03 -8.54 -9.82
N GLU A 94 -47.50 -8.76 -11.03
CA GLU A 94 -48.03 -8.18 -12.26
C GLU A 94 -49.48 -8.59 -12.53
N LEU A 95 -49.82 -9.86 -12.31
CA LEU A 95 -51.20 -10.35 -12.43
C LEU A 95 -52.11 -9.80 -11.32
N GLY A 96 -51.56 -9.57 -10.13
CA GLY A 96 -52.30 -9.11 -8.96
C GLY A 96 -52.39 -7.59 -8.81
N LYS A 97 -51.61 -6.81 -9.55
CA LYS A 97 -51.44 -5.37 -9.31
C LYS A 97 -52.71 -4.55 -9.52
N GLU A 98 -53.64 -4.99 -10.36
CA GLU A 98 -54.92 -4.30 -10.57
C GLU A 98 -56.03 -4.84 -9.64
N THR A 99 -55.95 -6.10 -9.23
CA THR A 99 -57.05 -6.82 -8.58
C THR A 99 -56.91 -7.00 -7.07
N LYS A 100 -55.68 -7.02 -6.55
CA LYS A 100 -55.40 -7.26 -5.13
C LYS A 100 -55.39 -5.96 -4.33
N GLN A 101 -55.71 -6.06 -3.05
CA GLN A 101 -55.67 -4.94 -2.10
C GLN A 101 -54.24 -4.41 -1.86
N SER A 102 -54.12 -3.12 -1.52
CA SER A 102 -52.83 -2.44 -1.30
C SER A 102 -51.92 -3.16 -0.28
N VAL A 103 -52.48 -3.71 0.80
CA VAL A 103 -51.72 -4.46 1.81
C VAL A 103 -51.04 -5.70 1.21
N TRP A 104 -51.72 -6.38 0.28
CA TRP A 104 -51.15 -7.55 -0.40
C TRP A 104 -50.01 -7.15 -1.34
N LYS A 105 -50.18 -6.06 -2.10
CA LYS A 105 -49.16 -5.54 -3.02
C LYS A 105 -47.87 -5.18 -2.27
N LYS A 106 -48.01 -4.44 -1.16
CA LYS A 106 -46.90 -4.07 -0.29
C LYS A 106 -46.17 -5.30 0.27
N ASN A 107 -46.91 -6.32 0.70
CA ASN A 107 -46.31 -7.57 1.21
C ASN A 107 -45.52 -8.31 0.12
N MET A 108 -46.03 -8.32 -1.13
CA MET A 108 -45.32 -8.91 -2.26
C MET A 108 -44.04 -8.17 -2.59
N GLU A 109 -44.06 -6.84 -2.65
CA GLU A 109 -42.87 -5.99 -2.85
C GLU A 109 -41.83 -6.22 -1.75
N GLU A 110 -42.26 -6.27 -0.48
CA GLU A 110 -41.38 -6.54 0.67
C GLU A 110 -40.73 -7.93 0.58
N ASN A 111 -41.48 -8.97 0.20
CA ASN A 111 -40.93 -10.32 0.05
C ASN A 111 -40.00 -10.44 -1.15
N MET A 112 -40.35 -9.85 -2.29
CA MET A 112 -39.49 -9.80 -3.47
C MET A 112 -38.17 -9.09 -3.16
N THR A 113 -38.23 -7.97 -2.42
CA THR A 113 -37.04 -7.24 -1.97
C THR A 113 -36.16 -8.09 -1.06
N LYS A 114 -36.75 -8.79 -0.08
CA LYS A 114 -36.00 -9.70 0.81
C LYS A 114 -35.39 -10.89 0.07
N CYS A 115 -36.13 -11.47 -0.87
CA CYS A 115 -35.63 -12.55 -1.73
C CYS A 115 -34.42 -12.07 -2.56
N LEU A 116 -34.50 -10.85 -3.09
CA LEU A 116 -33.39 -10.24 -3.81
C LEU A 116 -32.19 -9.99 -2.90
N ASP A 117 -32.40 -9.48 -1.68
CA ASP A 117 -31.31 -9.27 -0.71
C ASP A 117 -30.60 -10.58 -0.35
N ASP A 118 -31.35 -11.67 -0.15
CA ASP A 118 -30.77 -12.98 0.14
C ASP A 118 -30.04 -13.56 -1.08
N ALA A 119 -30.56 -13.35 -2.29
CA ALA A 119 -29.86 -13.70 -3.52
C ALA A 119 -28.52 -12.96 -3.63
N MET A 120 -28.47 -11.66 -3.29
CA MET A 120 -27.22 -10.89 -3.32
C MET A 120 -26.22 -11.35 -2.25
N LYS A 121 -26.69 -11.74 -1.05
CA LYS A 121 -25.83 -12.36 -0.03
C LYS A 121 -25.25 -13.69 -0.53
N TYR A 122 -26.07 -14.53 -1.14
CA TYR A 122 -25.63 -15.78 -1.74
C TYR A 122 -24.58 -15.54 -2.84
N MET A 123 -24.81 -14.57 -3.73
CA MET A 123 -23.85 -14.17 -4.77
C MET A 123 -22.50 -13.75 -4.20
N ALA A 124 -22.51 -13.01 -3.08
CA ALA A 124 -21.29 -12.57 -2.39
C ALA A 124 -20.49 -13.75 -1.81
N MET A 125 -21.16 -14.85 -1.44
CA MET A 125 -20.52 -16.08 -0.92
C MET A 125 -19.91 -16.95 -2.03
N LEU A 126 -20.32 -16.78 -3.30
CA LEU A 126 -19.74 -17.53 -4.41
C LEU A 126 -18.25 -17.20 -4.57
N THR A 127 -17.38 -18.21 -4.53
CA THR A 127 -15.93 -18.02 -4.69
C THR A 127 -15.52 -17.77 -6.14
N ASN A 128 -16.26 -18.35 -7.09
CA ASN A 128 -16.02 -18.19 -8.52
C ASN A 128 -16.73 -16.93 -9.05
N VAL A 129 -15.96 -16.07 -9.71
CA VAL A 129 -16.42 -14.78 -10.25
C VAL A 129 -17.38 -14.96 -11.41
N ASP A 130 -17.05 -15.84 -12.36
CA ASP A 130 -17.92 -16.15 -13.51
C ASP A 130 -19.27 -16.69 -13.05
N ARG A 131 -19.30 -17.47 -11.96
CA ARG A 131 -20.55 -17.90 -11.31
C ARG A 131 -21.33 -16.73 -10.74
N SER A 132 -20.69 -15.78 -10.03
CA SER A 132 -21.35 -14.55 -9.56
C SER A 132 -21.95 -13.74 -10.71
N ILE A 133 -21.20 -13.56 -11.81
CA ILE A 133 -21.65 -12.82 -12.99
C ILE A 133 -22.83 -13.54 -13.66
N THR A 134 -22.70 -14.84 -13.91
CA THR A 134 -23.75 -15.66 -14.53
C THR A 134 -25.02 -15.65 -13.68
N PHE A 135 -24.88 -15.75 -12.35
CA PHE A 135 -26.00 -15.71 -11.42
C PHE A 135 -26.71 -14.34 -11.44
N SER A 136 -25.96 -13.24 -11.45
CA SER A 136 -26.54 -11.90 -11.60
C SER A 136 -27.30 -11.74 -12.93
N GLN A 137 -26.73 -12.25 -14.04
CA GLN A 137 -27.38 -12.23 -15.35
C GLN A 137 -28.68 -13.04 -15.38
N LYS A 138 -28.73 -14.19 -14.69
CA LYS A 138 -29.97 -14.97 -14.53
C LYS A 138 -31.03 -14.16 -13.80
N ILE A 139 -30.70 -13.49 -12.69
CA ILE A 139 -31.65 -12.65 -11.96
C ILE A 139 -32.15 -11.50 -12.84
N GLU A 140 -31.26 -10.80 -13.55
CA GLU A 140 -31.64 -9.70 -14.45
C GLU A 140 -32.53 -10.16 -15.60
N ALA A 141 -32.38 -11.40 -16.07
CA ALA A 141 -33.21 -11.99 -17.12
C ALA A 141 -34.59 -12.43 -16.61
N SER A 142 -34.69 -12.82 -15.34
CA SER A 142 -35.93 -13.30 -14.71
C SER A 142 -36.95 -12.21 -14.39
N ILE A 143 -36.57 -10.93 -14.40
CA ILE A 143 -37.46 -9.83 -14.02
C ILE A 143 -37.30 -8.64 -14.97
N GLU A 144 -38.40 -8.10 -15.49
CA GLU A 144 -38.36 -6.92 -16.38
C GLU A 144 -38.18 -5.59 -15.63
N ASP A 145 -38.53 -5.54 -14.35
CA ASP A 145 -38.47 -4.36 -13.48
C ASP A 145 -37.08 -3.69 -13.47
N SER A 146 -37.05 -2.43 -13.92
CA SER A 146 -35.82 -1.64 -14.02
C SER A 146 -35.18 -1.37 -12.66
N THR A 147 -35.96 -1.23 -11.58
CA THR A 147 -35.43 -0.98 -10.23
C THR A 147 -34.65 -2.17 -9.70
N ILE A 148 -35.10 -3.40 -10.03
CA ILE A 148 -34.41 -4.62 -9.64
C ILE A 148 -33.13 -4.80 -10.47
N LYS A 149 -33.18 -4.55 -11.78
CA LYS A 149 -31.99 -4.61 -12.65
C LYS A 149 -30.91 -3.64 -12.18
N VAL A 150 -31.30 -2.41 -11.83
CA VAL A 150 -30.41 -1.41 -11.21
C VAL A 150 -29.77 -1.97 -9.96
N LYS A 151 -30.59 -2.49 -9.03
CA LYS A 151 -30.07 -3.01 -7.75
C LYS A 151 -29.10 -4.17 -7.97
N CYS A 152 -29.43 -5.10 -8.85
CA CYS A 152 -28.55 -6.23 -9.22
C CYS A 152 -27.21 -5.75 -9.77
N SER A 153 -27.22 -4.84 -10.76
CA SER A 153 -25.99 -4.29 -11.35
C SER A 153 -25.15 -3.54 -10.32
N LYS A 154 -25.79 -2.76 -9.42
CA LYS A 154 -25.09 -2.05 -8.34
C LYS A 154 -24.44 -3.02 -7.35
N ASP A 155 -25.18 -4.02 -6.89
CA ASP A 155 -24.70 -4.99 -5.92
C ASP A 155 -23.61 -5.89 -6.52
N LEU A 156 -23.73 -6.30 -7.79
CA LEU A 156 -22.68 -7.01 -8.50
C LEU A 156 -21.38 -6.19 -8.55
N ALA A 157 -21.45 -4.92 -8.94
CA ALA A 157 -20.27 -4.05 -8.97
C ALA A 157 -19.62 -3.91 -7.59
N ALA A 158 -20.43 -3.76 -6.53
CA ALA A 158 -19.94 -3.67 -5.16
C ALA A 158 -19.27 -4.98 -4.69
N ILE A 159 -19.84 -6.14 -5.03
CA ILE A 159 -19.28 -7.46 -4.70
C ILE A 159 -17.94 -7.67 -5.43
N LEU A 160 -17.89 -7.37 -6.74
CA LEU A 160 -16.67 -7.51 -7.55
C LEU A 160 -15.57 -6.58 -7.03
N TYR A 161 -15.91 -5.32 -6.72
CA TYR A 161 -14.96 -4.37 -6.13
C TYR A 161 -14.42 -4.87 -4.80
N LYS A 162 -15.28 -5.34 -3.89
CA LYS A 162 -14.82 -5.89 -2.61
C LYS A 162 -13.86 -7.07 -2.80
N LYS A 163 -14.21 -8.01 -3.68
CA LYS A 163 -13.33 -9.15 -4.02
C LYS A 163 -12.00 -8.68 -4.62
N ALA A 164 -11.99 -7.58 -5.37
CA ALA A 164 -10.78 -7.01 -5.93
C ALA A 164 -9.87 -6.42 -4.86
N VAL A 165 -10.43 -5.69 -3.89
CA VAL A 165 -9.69 -5.19 -2.72
C VAL A 165 -9.10 -6.33 -1.92
N ASP A 166 -9.90 -7.37 -1.60
CA ASP A 166 -9.41 -8.55 -0.88
C ASP A 166 -8.25 -9.24 -1.64
N ALA A 167 -8.34 -9.33 -2.97
CA ALA A 167 -7.27 -9.87 -3.82
C ALA A 167 -6.01 -8.98 -3.81
N SER A 168 -6.20 -7.65 -3.88
CA SER A 168 -5.13 -6.64 -3.82
C SER A 168 -4.37 -6.72 -2.48
N GLU A 169 -5.09 -6.80 -1.36
CA GLU A 169 -4.51 -6.95 -0.02
C GLU A 169 -3.74 -8.26 0.16
N SER A 170 -4.21 -9.34 -0.48
CA SER A 170 -3.50 -10.63 -0.51
C SER A 170 -2.29 -10.67 -1.45
N GLY A 171 -2.06 -9.62 -2.24
CA GLY A 171 -0.96 -9.53 -3.21
C GLY A 171 -1.23 -10.17 -4.58
N ASP A 172 -2.44 -10.69 -4.82
CA ASP A 172 -2.87 -11.23 -6.12
C ASP A 172 -3.39 -10.11 -7.03
N PHE A 173 -2.47 -9.25 -7.47
CA PHE A 173 -2.81 -8.08 -8.28
C PHE A 173 -3.36 -8.44 -9.67
N LYS A 174 -3.02 -9.63 -10.21
CA LYS A 174 -3.59 -10.09 -11.48
C LYS A 174 -5.09 -10.37 -11.34
N LYS A 175 -5.47 -11.09 -10.28
CA LYS A 175 -6.88 -11.34 -9.96
C LYS A 175 -7.60 -10.05 -9.61
N ALA A 176 -6.99 -9.15 -8.82
CA ALA A 176 -7.57 -7.85 -8.50
C ALA A 176 -7.86 -7.03 -9.77
N MET A 177 -6.90 -6.96 -10.71
CA MET A 177 -7.07 -6.24 -11.97
C MET A 177 -8.16 -6.85 -12.85
N TYR A 178 -8.25 -8.18 -12.92
CA TYR A 178 -9.34 -8.85 -13.63
C TYR A 178 -10.71 -8.47 -13.04
N LEU A 179 -10.86 -8.56 -11.72
CA LEU A 179 -12.10 -8.20 -11.02
C LEU A 179 -12.51 -6.73 -11.23
N LEU A 180 -11.55 -5.80 -11.20
CA LEU A 180 -11.82 -4.38 -11.44
C LEU A 180 -12.27 -4.11 -12.89
N LYS A 181 -11.79 -4.90 -13.86
CA LYS A 181 -12.26 -4.84 -15.24
C LYS A 181 -13.70 -5.36 -15.37
N GLU A 182 -14.04 -6.43 -14.67
CA GLU A 182 -15.40 -6.98 -14.65
C GLU A 182 -16.43 -6.02 -14.04
N CYS A 183 -16.01 -5.02 -13.25
CA CYS A 183 -16.89 -3.95 -12.78
C CYS A 183 -17.36 -3.00 -13.90
N TYR A 184 -16.73 -2.98 -15.08
CA TYR A 184 -17.07 -2.04 -16.15
C TYR A 184 -18.50 -2.22 -16.66
N MET A 185 -18.88 -3.47 -17.00
CA MET A 185 -20.21 -3.79 -17.53
C MET A 185 -21.36 -3.40 -16.60
N PRO A 186 -21.37 -3.77 -15.30
CA PRO A 186 -22.44 -3.34 -14.40
C PRO A 186 -22.47 -1.83 -14.16
N LEU A 187 -21.31 -1.16 -14.13
CA LEU A 187 -21.28 0.30 -14.00
C LEU A 187 -21.83 1.02 -15.24
N GLU A 188 -21.53 0.53 -16.44
CA GLU A 188 -22.00 1.16 -17.67
C GLU A 188 -23.53 1.09 -17.78
N LYS A 189 -24.11 -0.07 -17.43
CA LYS A 189 -25.57 -0.23 -17.32
C LYS A 189 -26.21 0.78 -16.36
N LEU A 190 -25.54 1.08 -15.25
CA LEU A 190 -26.06 2.03 -14.25
C LEU A 190 -26.01 3.48 -14.74
N LYS A 191 -24.99 3.83 -15.54
CA LYS A 191 -24.88 5.17 -16.16
C LYS A 191 -25.98 5.40 -17.20
N ASP A 192 -26.29 4.39 -18.00
CA ASP A 192 -27.39 4.45 -18.98
C ASP A 192 -28.75 4.74 -18.32
N LEU A 193 -28.89 4.45 -17.03
CA LEU A 193 -30.12 4.63 -16.25
C LEU A 193 -30.15 5.94 -15.45
N HIS A 194 -29.19 6.85 -15.65
CA HIS A 194 -29.09 8.16 -15.00
C HIS A 194 -29.09 8.15 -13.46
N ILE A 195 -28.56 7.09 -12.85
CA ILE A 195 -28.37 6.99 -11.39
C ILE A 195 -26.98 7.54 -11.08
N SER A 196 -26.90 8.81 -10.68
CA SER A 196 -25.65 9.60 -10.77
C SER A 196 -24.76 9.47 -9.53
N ASP A 197 -25.15 10.01 -8.37
CA ASP A 197 -24.19 10.25 -7.27
C ASP A 197 -23.53 8.98 -6.68
N GLU A 198 -24.31 7.92 -6.39
CA GLU A 198 -23.77 6.70 -5.76
C GLU A 198 -22.92 5.87 -6.74
N VAL A 199 -23.27 5.89 -8.02
CA VAL A 199 -22.58 5.16 -9.08
C VAL A 199 -21.28 5.87 -9.43
N GLU A 200 -21.28 7.20 -9.47
CA GLU A 200 -20.07 8.01 -9.60
C GLU A 200 -19.11 7.75 -8.45
N SER A 201 -19.59 7.76 -7.21
CA SER A 201 -18.74 7.44 -6.04
C SER A 201 -18.12 6.04 -6.11
N LEU A 202 -18.88 5.02 -6.55
CA LEU A 202 -18.35 3.66 -6.71
C LEU A 202 -17.37 3.58 -7.89
N SER A 203 -17.67 4.25 -9.01
CA SER A 203 -16.80 4.35 -10.18
C SER A 203 -15.46 4.98 -9.82
N ASP A 204 -15.45 6.08 -9.07
CA ASP A 204 -14.22 6.76 -8.63
C ASP A 204 -13.36 5.85 -7.75
N LYS A 205 -13.98 5.12 -6.81
CA LYS A 205 -13.28 4.12 -5.98
C LYS A 205 -12.64 3.02 -6.82
N ILE A 206 -13.38 2.49 -7.80
CA ILE A 206 -12.88 1.46 -8.71
C ILE A 206 -11.72 1.99 -9.57
N GLN A 207 -11.80 3.23 -10.06
CA GLN A 207 -10.71 3.83 -10.83
C GLN A 207 -9.46 4.07 -9.98
N LEU A 208 -9.62 4.52 -8.74
CA LEU A 208 -8.51 4.71 -7.81
C LEU A 208 -7.83 3.36 -7.50
N GLU A 209 -8.60 2.34 -7.13
CA GLU A 209 -8.07 1.01 -6.85
C GLU A 209 -7.40 0.39 -8.09
N LYS A 210 -7.96 0.62 -9.28
CA LYS A 210 -7.36 0.18 -10.55
C LYS A 210 -5.97 0.78 -10.75
N LYS A 211 -5.80 2.08 -10.55
CA LYS A 211 -4.48 2.74 -10.64
C LYS A 211 -3.50 2.14 -9.64
N MET A 212 -3.95 1.89 -8.41
CA MET A 212 -3.13 1.26 -7.38
C MET A 212 -2.66 -0.14 -7.78
N VAL A 213 -3.59 -1.00 -8.21
CA VAL A 213 -3.28 -2.36 -8.64
C VAL A 213 -2.36 -2.36 -9.87
N GLU A 214 -2.60 -1.48 -10.84
CA GLU A 214 -1.78 -1.35 -12.05
C GLU A 214 -0.33 -0.96 -11.70
N ALA A 215 -0.15 0.05 -10.84
CA ALA A 215 1.17 0.45 -10.36
C ALA A 215 1.88 -0.69 -9.59
N ARG A 216 1.14 -1.46 -8.78
CA ARG A 216 1.70 -2.62 -8.07
C ARG A 216 2.13 -3.75 -9.02
N ILE A 217 1.43 -3.97 -10.14
CA ILE A 217 1.83 -4.90 -11.20
C ILE A 217 3.14 -4.44 -11.86
N CYS A 218 3.26 -3.16 -12.18
CA CYS A 218 4.48 -2.57 -12.73
C CYS A 218 5.66 -2.74 -11.74
N ILE A 219 5.44 -2.47 -10.45
CA ILE A 219 6.46 -2.71 -9.41
C ILE A 219 6.87 -4.19 -9.34
N GLN A 220 5.93 -5.14 -9.35
CA GLN A 220 6.26 -6.57 -9.34
C GLN A 220 7.08 -6.98 -10.57
N THR A 221 6.74 -6.43 -11.73
CA THR A 221 7.48 -6.65 -12.98
C THR A 221 8.89 -6.10 -12.87
N GLY A 222 9.06 -4.86 -12.41
CA GLY A 222 10.37 -4.24 -12.21
C GLY A 222 11.22 -4.99 -11.18
N LYS A 223 10.61 -5.45 -10.07
CA LYS A 223 11.30 -6.28 -9.06
C LYS A 223 11.83 -7.57 -9.66
N LYS A 224 11.00 -8.28 -10.44
CA LYS A 224 11.40 -9.51 -11.11
C LYS A 224 12.59 -9.28 -12.05
N LEU A 225 12.52 -8.27 -12.90
CA LEU A 225 13.60 -7.92 -13.83
C LEU A 225 14.89 -7.50 -13.08
N LEU A 226 14.75 -6.78 -11.97
CA LEU A 226 15.87 -6.38 -11.13
C LEU A 226 16.54 -7.60 -10.46
N ASP A 227 15.75 -8.52 -9.92
CA ASP A 227 16.30 -9.71 -9.29
C ASP A 227 16.98 -10.63 -10.34
N GLU A 228 16.40 -10.77 -11.54
CA GLU A 228 17.06 -11.42 -12.70
C GLU A 228 18.40 -10.73 -13.06
N ALA A 229 18.45 -9.40 -13.09
CA ALA A 229 19.67 -8.64 -13.37
C ALA A 229 20.76 -8.85 -12.30
N ILE A 230 20.38 -8.93 -11.02
CA ILE A 230 21.31 -9.17 -9.90
C ILE A 230 21.84 -10.61 -9.92
N GLU A 231 20.98 -11.59 -10.19
CA GLU A 231 21.39 -12.99 -10.35
C GLU A 231 22.36 -13.14 -11.52
N GLY A 232 22.07 -12.52 -12.67
CA GLY A 232 22.97 -12.50 -13.82
C GLY A 232 24.35 -11.90 -13.49
N LYS A 233 24.39 -10.76 -12.77
CA LYS A 233 25.64 -10.16 -12.29
C LYS A 233 26.42 -11.09 -11.35
N THR A 234 25.72 -11.84 -10.50
CA THR A 234 26.34 -12.76 -9.53
C THR A 234 26.94 -13.99 -10.21
N ASN A 235 26.30 -14.48 -11.28
CA ASN A 235 26.72 -15.67 -12.02
C ASN A 235 27.68 -15.36 -13.19
N GLU A 236 28.14 -14.10 -13.33
CA GLU A 236 28.94 -13.62 -14.45
C GLU A 236 28.28 -13.84 -15.84
N GLU A 237 26.95 -13.94 -15.88
CA GLU A 237 26.19 -14.03 -17.12
C GLU A 237 26.06 -12.64 -17.76
N PRO A 238 26.11 -12.54 -19.10
CA PRO A 238 25.94 -11.27 -19.80
C PRO A 238 24.50 -10.77 -19.61
N MET A 239 24.32 -9.93 -18.60
CA MET A 239 23.08 -9.23 -18.31
C MET A 239 22.77 -8.28 -19.47
N THR A 240 21.59 -8.45 -20.06
CA THR A 240 21.12 -7.57 -21.13
C THR A 240 20.75 -6.20 -20.57
N GLU A 241 21.31 -5.14 -21.16
CA GLU A 241 20.97 -3.74 -20.90
C GLU A 241 19.43 -3.52 -20.93
N ALA A 242 18.74 -4.22 -21.84
CA ALA A 242 17.28 -4.22 -21.94
C ALA A 242 16.55 -4.65 -20.66
N THR A 243 17.07 -5.61 -19.89
CA THR A 243 16.45 -6.09 -18.63
C THR A 243 16.53 -5.00 -17.56
N LEU A 244 17.65 -4.30 -17.50
CA LEU A 244 17.91 -3.23 -16.54
C LEU A 244 17.01 -2.02 -16.78
N PHE A 245 16.98 -1.55 -18.03
CA PHE A 245 16.12 -0.44 -18.40
C PHE A 245 14.65 -0.84 -18.35
N GLY A 246 14.30 -2.07 -18.69
CA GLY A 246 12.95 -2.59 -18.45
C GLY A 246 12.53 -2.53 -16.98
N ALA A 247 13.44 -2.79 -16.04
CA ALA A 247 13.15 -2.64 -14.61
C ALA A 247 12.90 -1.17 -14.23
N ILE A 248 13.76 -0.25 -14.71
CA ILE A 248 13.63 1.19 -14.47
C ILE A 248 12.31 1.71 -15.08
N ASP A 249 12.02 1.36 -16.33
CA ASP A 249 10.82 1.77 -17.05
C ASP A 249 9.57 1.31 -16.31
N ALA A 250 9.55 0.07 -15.79
CA ALA A 250 8.43 -0.42 -14.99
C ALA A 250 8.23 0.37 -13.68
N PHE A 251 9.31 0.78 -12.99
CA PHE A 251 9.19 1.64 -11.81
C PHE A 251 8.73 3.06 -12.17
N GLN A 252 9.18 3.61 -13.30
CA GLN A 252 8.73 4.91 -13.79
C GLN A 252 7.26 4.90 -14.21
N GLU A 253 6.82 3.86 -14.90
CA GLU A 253 5.43 3.66 -15.27
C GLU A 253 4.53 3.58 -14.02
N ALA A 254 4.95 2.83 -12.99
CA ALA A 254 4.23 2.78 -11.72
C ALA A 254 4.06 4.18 -11.08
N MET A 255 5.12 5.00 -11.08
CA MET A 255 5.07 6.38 -10.58
C MET A 255 4.14 7.27 -11.42
N GLN A 256 4.17 7.11 -12.74
CA GLN A 256 3.30 7.87 -13.65
C GLN A 256 1.82 7.52 -13.47
N ILE A 257 1.50 6.25 -13.24
CA ILE A 257 0.11 5.78 -13.03
C ILE A 257 -0.52 6.41 -11.79
N VAL A 258 0.22 6.44 -10.66
CA VAL A 258 -0.30 6.97 -9.39
C VAL A 258 -0.18 8.49 -9.30
N GLY A 259 0.80 9.09 -9.97
CA GLY A 259 1.10 10.53 -9.84
C GLY A 259 1.25 10.95 -8.37
N GLU A 260 0.81 12.16 -8.05
CA GLU A 260 0.93 12.73 -6.70
C GLU A 260 -0.05 12.15 -5.66
N SER A 261 -0.88 11.17 -6.04
CA SER A 261 -1.91 10.62 -5.15
C SER A 261 -1.37 9.56 -4.16
N HIS A 262 -0.26 8.89 -4.50
CA HIS A 262 0.34 7.83 -3.68
C HIS A 262 1.86 7.97 -3.57
N LEU A 263 2.29 8.90 -2.73
CA LEU A 263 3.71 9.20 -2.47
C LEU A 263 4.48 8.00 -1.88
N ASP A 264 3.78 7.03 -1.27
CA ASP A 264 4.36 5.79 -0.75
C ASP A 264 4.85 4.87 -1.86
N ILE A 265 4.07 4.73 -2.93
CA ILE A 265 4.44 3.99 -4.14
C ILE A 265 5.61 4.70 -4.83
N GLU A 266 5.57 6.03 -4.93
CA GLU A 266 6.66 6.80 -5.52
C GLU A 266 7.97 6.60 -4.76
N ALA A 267 7.93 6.71 -3.43
CA ALA A 267 9.09 6.47 -2.57
C ALA A 267 9.66 5.05 -2.73
N GLU A 268 8.79 4.04 -2.83
CA GLU A 268 9.20 2.65 -3.07
C GLU A 268 9.86 2.48 -4.45
N CYS A 269 9.29 3.03 -5.52
CA CYS A 269 9.86 3.01 -6.87
C CYS A 269 11.23 3.71 -6.94
N MET A 270 11.37 4.86 -6.27
CA MET A 270 12.65 5.58 -6.17
C MET A 270 13.71 4.73 -5.45
N SER A 271 13.33 3.99 -4.39
CA SER A 271 14.23 3.06 -3.72
C SER A 271 14.72 1.96 -4.66
N TYR A 272 13.82 1.33 -5.43
CA TYR A 272 14.22 0.29 -6.37
C TYR A 272 15.05 0.81 -7.54
N THR A 273 14.75 2.01 -8.03
CA THR A 273 15.58 2.68 -9.05
C THR A 273 16.98 2.97 -8.51
N GLY A 274 17.08 3.45 -7.27
CA GLY A 274 18.36 3.63 -6.58
C GLY A 274 19.14 2.32 -6.44
N ARG A 275 18.44 1.21 -6.18
CA ARG A 275 19.04 -0.14 -6.13
C ARG A 275 19.65 -0.55 -7.47
N VAL A 276 18.96 -0.30 -8.58
CA VAL A 276 19.48 -0.56 -9.94
C VAL A 276 20.80 0.18 -10.14
N TYR A 277 20.84 1.49 -9.89
CA TYR A 277 22.04 2.29 -10.06
C TYR A 277 23.17 1.91 -9.10
N GLY A 278 22.83 1.58 -7.85
CA GLY A 278 23.81 1.37 -6.78
C GLY A 278 24.38 -0.04 -6.72
N GLU A 279 23.55 -1.08 -6.86
CA GLU A 279 23.97 -2.48 -6.73
C GLU A 279 24.36 -3.10 -8.08
N VAL A 280 23.72 -2.67 -9.18
CA VAL A 280 23.94 -3.29 -10.50
C VAL A 280 24.91 -2.48 -11.35
N LEU A 281 24.71 -1.16 -11.48
CA LEU A 281 25.55 -0.29 -12.33
C LEU A 281 26.76 0.33 -11.60
N ASP A 282 26.89 0.13 -10.30
CA ASP A 282 27.97 0.70 -9.47
C ASP A 282 28.07 2.25 -9.55
N GLN A 283 26.95 2.92 -9.85
CA GLN A 283 26.83 4.38 -9.94
C GLN A 283 26.40 4.99 -8.60
N THR A 284 27.32 5.06 -7.65
CA THR A 284 27.02 5.47 -6.27
C THR A 284 26.36 6.85 -6.18
N ASN A 285 26.82 7.85 -6.94
CA ASN A 285 26.27 9.21 -6.84
C ASN A 285 24.81 9.26 -7.31
N THR A 286 24.53 8.67 -8.48
CA THR A 286 23.16 8.56 -9.00
C THR A 286 22.25 7.82 -8.02
N ALA A 287 22.72 6.71 -7.46
CA ALA A 287 21.98 5.94 -6.47
C ALA A 287 21.66 6.76 -5.21
N LYS A 288 22.61 7.57 -4.70
CA LYS A 288 22.38 8.47 -3.55
C LYS A 288 21.23 9.43 -3.81
N ASP A 289 21.16 10.03 -5.00
CA ASP A 289 20.10 11.00 -5.34
C ASP A 289 18.71 10.35 -5.27
N TYR A 290 18.56 9.12 -5.81
CA TYR A 290 17.31 8.36 -5.74
C TYR A 290 16.96 7.95 -4.31
N PHE A 291 17.92 7.43 -3.54
CA PHE A 291 17.68 7.03 -2.16
C PHE A 291 17.34 8.21 -1.25
N MET A 292 17.98 9.36 -1.45
CA MET A 292 17.63 10.59 -0.73
C MET A 292 16.21 11.05 -1.06
N ARG A 293 15.81 11.05 -2.33
CA ARG A 293 14.43 11.39 -2.74
C ARG A 293 13.42 10.44 -2.12
N SER A 294 13.68 9.14 -2.15
CA SER A 294 12.84 8.12 -1.49
C SER A 294 12.63 8.42 -0.01
N ILE A 295 13.70 8.75 0.73
CA ILE A 295 13.62 9.10 2.15
C ILE A 295 12.88 10.42 2.36
N HIS A 296 13.15 11.46 1.57
CA HIS A 296 12.46 12.75 1.71
C HIS A 296 10.95 12.63 1.45
N LEU A 297 10.54 11.82 0.47
CA LEU A 297 9.13 11.51 0.25
C LEU A 297 8.54 10.85 1.50
N CYS A 298 9.23 9.87 2.09
CA CYS A 298 8.80 9.23 3.34
C CYS A 298 8.68 10.21 4.50
N GLU A 299 9.64 11.11 4.67
CA GLU A 299 9.66 12.13 5.74
C GLU A 299 8.55 13.17 5.55
N SER A 300 8.14 13.43 4.30
CA SER A 300 7.01 14.32 4.01
C SER A 300 5.65 13.70 4.37
N MET A 301 5.59 12.37 4.45
CA MET A 301 4.40 11.63 4.87
C MET A 301 4.38 11.47 6.40
N THR A 302 3.20 11.61 7.02
CA THR A 302 3.05 11.55 8.49
C THR A 302 3.21 10.14 9.09
N SER A 303 3.42 9.10 8.26
CA SER A 303 3.41 7.70 8.71
C SER A 303 4.78 7.21 9.16
N GLN A 304 4.87 6.73 10.40
CA GLN A 304 6.08 6.07 10.92
C GLN A 304 6.22 4.60 10.45
N SER A 305 5.26 4.06 9.70
CA SER A 305 5.25 2.64 9.29
C SER A 305 6.36 2.26 8.31
N PHE A 306 6.96 3.23 7.61
CA PHE A 306 8.00 2.98 6.61
C PHE A 306 9.30 2.41 7.20
N ILE A 307 9.59 2.66 8.48
CA ILE A 307 10.81 2.16 9.15
C ILE A 307 10.87 0.62 9.16
N LEU A 308 9.71 -0.04 9.11
CA LEU A 308 9.61 -1.49 9.07
C LEU A 308 9.79 -2.07 7.66
N GLN A 309 9.74 -1.23 6.62
CA GLN A 309 9.84 -1.65 5.23
C GLN A 309 11.28 -1.91 4.82
N ASN A 310 11.52 -3.05 4.16
CA ASN A 310 12.86 -3.46 3.73
C ASN A 310 13.49 -2.48 2.74
N TRP A 311 12.70 -1.91 1.83
CA TRP A 311 13.17 -0.94 0.84
C TRP A 311 13.64 0.36 1.51
N TYR A 312 12.94 0.83 2.55
CA TYR A 312 13.31 2.04 3.29
C TYR A 312 14.60 1.84 4.08
N ARG A 313 14.71 0.71 4.81
CA ARG A 313 15.94 0.34 5.53
C ARG A 313 17.14 0.23 4.59
N ARG A 314 16.94 -0.22 3.36
CA ARG A 314 18.00 -0.27 2.35
C ARG A 314 18.49 1.13 1.99
N CYS A 315 17.57 2.08 1.76
CA CYS A 315 17.92 3.47 1.46
C CYS A 315 18.82 4.05 2.57
N THR A 316 18.42 3.91 3.84
CA THR A 316 19.17 4.47 4.97
C THR A 316 20.56 3.83 5.09
N GLN A 317 20.65 2.51 5.02
CA GLN A 317 21.93 1.78 5.08
C GLN A 317 22.86 2.17 3.94
N PHE A 318 22.34 2.37 2.72
CA PHE A 318 23.15 2.78 1.57
C PHE A 318 23.73 4.18 1.78
N LEU A 319 22.93 5.13 2.27
CA LEU A 319 23.38 6.50 2.53
C LEU A 319 24.40 6.56 3.68
N GLU A 320 24.20 5.79 4.76
CA GLU A 320 25.16 5.69 5.86
C GLU A 320 26.51 5.15 5.39
N ARG A 321 26.52 4.03 4.65
CA ARG A 321 27.75 3.46 4.06
C ARG A 321 28.42 4.44 3.12
N SER A 322 27.62 5.10 2.28
CA SER A 322 28.08 6.11 1.34
C SER A 322 28.74 7.31 2.02
N GLN A 323 28.21 7.74 3.16
CA GLN A 323 28.78 8.82 3.96
C GLN A 323 30.09 8.38 4.62
N GLN A 324 30.12 7.18 5.19
CA GLN A 324 31.31 6.62 5.82
C GLN A 324 32.46 6.45 4.82
N GLN A 325 32.18 5.96 3.61
CA GLN A 325 33.18 5.85 2.55
C GLN A 325 33.76 7.22 2.12
N THR A 326 32.93 8.26 2.09
CA THR A 326 33.41 9.63 1.80
C THR A 326 34.35 10.09 2.91
N VAL A 327 33.96 9.94 4.18
CA VAL A 327 34.80 10.30 5.34
C VAL A 327 36.13 9.54 5.31
N GLU A 328 36.11 8.23 5.08
CA GLU A 328 37.33 7.42 5.01
C GLU A 328 38.25 7.83 3.84
N LYS A 329 37.69 8.19 2.68
CA LYS A 329 38.47 8.69 1.54
C LYS A 329 39.11 10.05 1.85
N GLU A 330 38.38 10.94 2.51
CA GLU A 330 38.89 12.23 2.95
C GLU A 330 40.00 12.07 3.99
N GLU A 331 39.81 11.19 4.98
CA GLU A 331 40.82 10.89 5.99
C GLU A 331 42.07 10.26 5.40
N LYS A 332 41.94 9.27 4.49
CA LYS A 332 43.08 8.67 3.78
C LYS A 332 43.83 9.70 2.96
N SER A 333 43.11 10.51 2.18
CA SER A 333 43.72 11.58 1.37
C SER A 333 44.42 12.63 2.22
N ARG A 334 43.83 13.00 3.36
CA ARG A 334 44.45 13.88 4.35
C ARG A 334 45.71 13.24 4.95
N HIS A 335 45.66 11.97 5.34
CA HIS A 335 46.80 11.27 5.92
C HIS A 335 47.96 11.15 4.94
N GLU A 336 47.68 10.84 3.67
CA GLU A 336 48.69 10.82 2.61
C GLU A 336 49.28 12.21 2.35
N PHE A 337 48.45 13.26 2.32
CA PHE A 337 48.92 14.64 2.18
C PHE A 337 49.83 15.04 3.34
N VAL A 338 49.43 14.73 4.58
CA VAL A 338 50.24 14.99 5.78
C VAL A 338 51.57 14.23 5.71
N LYS A 339 51.56 12.97 5.27
CA LYS A 339 52.77 12.14 5.15
C LYS A 339 53.73 12.66 4.08
N LYS A 340 53.24 13.17 2.94
CA LYS A 340 54.09 13.60 1.82
C LYS A 340 54.55 15.06 1.95
N GLU A 341 53.61 15.97 2.26
CA GLU A 341 53.84 17.41 2.14
C GLU A 341 54.19 18.09 3.47
N LEU A 342 53.88 17.44 4.60
CA LEU A 342 54.05 17.98 5.95
C LEU A 342 54.94 17.11 6.84
N GLU A 343 55.72 16.18 6.27
CA GLU A 343 56.52 15.23 7.05
C GLU A 343 57.47 15.92 8.05
N LYS A 344 58.17 16.96 7.60
CA LYS A 344 59.14 17.71 8.41
C LYS A 344 58.44 18.46 9.54
N GLU A 345 57.34 19.14 9.22
CA GLU A 345 56.54 19.91 10.15
C GLU A 345 55.86 18.99 11.19
N MET A 346 55.39 17.81 10.77
CA MET A 346 54.84 16.79 11.67
C MET A 346 55.90 16.17 12.57
N LYS A 347 57.12 15.97 12.07
CA LYS A 347 58.24 15.52 12.90
C LYS A 347 58.56 16.53 13.99
N LEU A 348 58.64 17.82 13.66
CA LEU A 348 58.83 18.90 14.63
C LEU A 348 57.69 18.96 15.65
N LEU A 349 56.44 18.82 15.21
CA LEU A 349 55.28 18.82 16.11
C LEU A 349 55.31 17.62 17.07
N LYS A 350 55.71 16.44 16.60
CA LYS A 350 55.91 15.22 17.42
C LYS A 350 57.09 15.37 18.39
N GLU A 351 58.22 15.91 17.94
CA GLU A 351 59.39 16.19 18.78
C GLU A 351 59.05 17.18 19.90
N GLY A 352 58.29 18.25 19.58
CA GLY A 352 57.76 19.18 20.56
C GLY A 352 56.90 18.49 21.61
N ARG A 353 55.93 17.66 21.18
CA ARG A 353 55.08 16.88 22.09
C ARG A 353 55.90 15.95 22.99
N ALA A 354 56.89 15.26 22.45
CA ALA A 354 57.74 14.34 23.21
C ALA A 354 58.61 15.10 24.23
N LYS A 355 59.23 16.20 23.80
CA LYS A 355 60.12 17.03 24.63
C LYS A 355 59.40 17.71 25.78
N TYR A 356 58.16 18.15 25.56
CA TYR A 356 57.36 18.90 26.53
C TYR A 356 56.14 18.13 27.04
N ASN A 357 56.18 16.79 27.03
CA ASN A 357 55.03 15.92 27.37
C ASN A 357 54.41 16.21 28.76
N LYS A 358 55.21 16.75 29.70
CA LYS A 358 54.77 17.12 31.06
C LYS A 358 54.77 18.63 31.32
N ASP A 359 55.15 19.44 30.32
CA ASP A 359 55.27 20.89 30.44
C ASP A 359 54.34 21.57 29.42
N ILE A 360 53.09 21.78 29.82
CA ILE A 360 52.05 22.40 28.98
C ILE A 360 52.48 23.78 28.49
N CYS A 361 53.07 24.60 29.38
CA CYS A 361 53.56 25.94 29.03
C CYS A 361 54.71 25.87 28.03
N GLY A 362 55.65 24.95 28.25
CA GLY A 362 56.75 24.67 27.32
C GLY A 362 56.26 24.23 25.94
N LEU A 363 55.24 23.37 25.87
CA LEU A 363 54.65 22.92 24.61
C LEU A 363 53.95 24.04 23.85
N MET A 364 53.17 24.88 24.55
CA MET A 364 52.50 26.05 23.94
C MET A 364 53.52 27.06 23.38
N CYS A 365 54.59 27.34 24.12
CA CYS A 365 55.69 28.18 23.63
C CYS A 365 56.43 27.56 22.45
N TYR A 366 56.67 26.25 22.48
CA TYR A 366 57.31 25.53 21.38
C TYR A 366 56.48 25.64 20.09
N ILE A 367 55.18 25.37 20.15
CA ILE A 367 54.28 25.50 18.99
C ILE A 367 54.33 26.91 18.42
N SER A 368 54.28 27.92 19.29
CA SER A 368 54.27 29.34 18.90
C SER A 368 55.57 29.81 18.26
N LYS A 369 56.71 29.28 18.72
CA LYS A 369 58.04 29.61 18.18
C LYS A 369 58.33 28.86 16.88
N THR A 370 57.96 27.59 16.82
CA THR A 370 58.25 26.71 15.68
C THR A 370 57.30 26.95 14.50
N PHE A 371 56.04 27.34 14.77
CA PHE A 371 55.02 27.57 13.74
C PHE A 371 54.41 28.98 13.82
N PRO A 372 55.18 30.06 13.62
CA PRO A 372 54.66 31.41 13.77
C PRO A 372 53.58 31.73 12.73
N LEU A 373 52.45 32.26 13.20
CA LEU A 373 51.34 32.69 12.34
C LEU A 373 51.71 33.96 11.58
N LYS A 374 51.83 33.86 10.25
CA LYS A 374 52.10 35.04 9.38
C LYS A 374 50.93 36.03 9.48
N GLY A 375 51.21 37.25 9.92
CA GLY A 375 50.23 38.35 10.00
C GLY A 375 49.42 38.44 11.31
N SER A 376 49.69 37.58 12.29
CA SER A 376 49.07 37.64 13.62
C SER A 376 49.80 38.64 14.53
N GLN A 377 49.10 39.66 15.03
CA GLN A 377 49.61 40.55 16.11
C GLN A 377 49.74 39.84 17.46
N TYR A 378 49.32 38.57 17.56
CA TYR A 378 49.38 37.80 18.78
C TYR A 378 50.77 37.22 18.99
N THR A 379 51.57 37.88 19.83
CA THR A 379 52.81 37.33 20.38
C THR A 379 52.49 36.62 21.69
N LEU A 380 52.84 35.33 21.82
CA LEU A 380 52.70 34.68 23.12
C LEU A 380 53.71 35.27 24.13
N PRO A 381 53.32 35.37 25.41
CA PRO A 381 54.25 35.65 26.50
C PRO A 381 55.40 34.63 26.54
N LYS A 382 56.54 35.01 27.12
CA LYS A 382 57.70 34.11 27.28
C LYS A 382 57.36 32.96 28.25
N ILE A 383 58.14 31.87 28.22
CA ILE A 383 57.89 30.67 29.06
C ILE A 383 57.85 31.05 30.54
N GLU A 384 58.75 31.94 30.94
CA GLU A 384 58.90 32.46 32.29
C GLU A 384 57.63 33.21 32.73
N GLU A 385 57.01 33.96 31.82
CA GLU A 385 55.77 34.71 32.06
C GLU A 385 54.50 33.83 32.05
N LEU A 386 54.59 32.59 31.57
CA LEU A 386 53.48 31.63 31.54
C LEU A 386 53.47 30.69 32.76
N LYS A 387 54.64 30.42 33.36
CA LYS A 387 54.76 29.57 34.55
C LYS A 387 54.17 30.23 35.80
N ASP A 388 54.18 31.55 35.86
CA ASP A 388 53.66 32.33 36.99
C ASP A 388 52.15 32.64 36.87
N LYS A 389 51.47 32.17 35.80
CA LYS A 389 50.06 32.45 35.54
C LYS A 389 49.13 31.42 36.19
N SER A 390 47.97 31.87 36.60
CA SER A 390 46.90 31.00 37.12
C SER A 390 46.33 30.06 36.04
N MET A 391 45.74 28.94 36.46
CA MET A 391 45.11 27.95 35.56
C MET A 391 44.05 28.60 34.64
N LYS A 392 43.28 29.56 35.16
CA LYS A 392 42.26 30.31 34.41
C LYS A 392 42.88 31.14 33.28
N GLU A 393 44.05 31.73 33.52
CA GLU A 393 44.78 32.51 32.52
C GLU A 393 45.41 31.60 31.45
N LEU A 394 45.96 30.45 31.84
CA LEU A 394 46.48 29.44 30.90
C LEU A 394 45.39 28.92 29.96
N LYS A 395 44.20 28.62 30.49
CA LYS A 395 43.01 28.26 29.69
C LYS A 395 42.63 29.37 28.69
N SER A 396 42.66 30.62 29.12
CA SER A 396 42.37 31.78 28.25
C SER A 396 43.39 31.92 27.11
N ILE A 397 44.68 31.74 27.42
CA ILE A 397 45.76 31.80 26.43
C ILE A 397 45.65 30.63 25.44
N CYS A 398 45.39 29.41 25.91
CA CYS A 398 45.21 28.25 25.04
C CYS A 398 44.01 28.43 24.09
N ARG A 399 42.88 28.96 24.58
CA ARG A 399 41.72 29.30 23.73
C ARG A 399 42.08 30.34 22.66
N LYS A 400 42.85 31.38 23.01
CA LYS A 400 43.32 32.38 22.03
C LYS A 400 44.22 31.74 20.97
N MET A 401 45.10 30.82 21.37
CA MET A 401 45.90 30.05 20.40
C MET A 401 45.03 29.20 19.48
N ILE A 402 44.08 28.42 20.01
CA ILE A 402 43.15 27.61 19.20
C ILE A 402 42.41 28.48 18.17
N VAL A 403 41.91 29.63 18.61
CA VAL A 403 41.22 30.60 17.73
C VAL A 403 42.14 31.12 16.63
N ASN A 404 43.41 31.39 16.95
CA ASN A 404 44.38 31.92 16.01
C ASN A 404 44.90 30.86 15.05
N TYR A 405 45.03 29.59 15.43
CA TYR A 405 45.42 28.50 14.54
C TYR A 405 44.23 27.85 13.81
N SER A 406 42.99 28.18 14.15
CA SER A 406 41.81 27.63 13.46
C SER A 406 41.74 28.08 12.00
N SER A 407 41.70 27.11 11.09
CA SER A 407 41.58 27.32 9.65
C SER A 407 40.26 27.97 9.24
N ASP A 408 39.22 27.94 10.09
CA ASP A 408 37.92 28.57 9.82
C ASP A 408 37.96 30.10 9.97
N LYS A 409 38.85 30.62 10.82
CA LYS A 409 38.94 32.07 11.11
C LYS A 409 39.99 32.78 10.29
N GLN A 410 41.07 32.09 9.94
CA GLN A 410 42.07 32.59 9.02
C GLN A 410 41.65 32.15 7.62
N LYS A 411 41.24 33.07 6.73
CA LYS A 411 40.90 32.77 5.32
C LYS A 411 42.16 32.30 4.53
N ILE A 412 42.74 31.17 4.93
CA ILE A 412 43.99 30.62 4.39
C ILE A 412 43.68 29.97 3.05
N LYS A 413 44.25 30.53 1.98
CA LYS A 413 44.13 29.97 0.63
C LYS A 413 45.11 28.81 0.38
N GLU A 414 46.20 28.74 1.15
CA GLU A 414 47.24 27.73 0.98
C GLU A 414 46.88 26.42 1.68
N LYS A 415 46.68 25.35 0.90
CA LYS A 415 46.28 24.01 1.39
C LYS A 415 47.24 23.44 2.43
N LYS A 416 48.56 23.62 2.23
CA LYS A 416 49.60 23.14 3.15
C LYS A 416 49.50 23.79 4.53
N LEU A 417 49.35 25.12 4.56
CA LEU A 417 49.21 25.88 5.80
C LEU A 417 47.88 25.57 6.50
N LYS A 418 46.79 25.37 5.73
CA LYS A 418 45.47 25.01 6.28
C LYS A 418 45.53 23.69 7.06
N VAL A 419 46.07 22.64 6.44
CA VAL A 419 46.18 21.32 7.08
C VAL A 419 47.14 21.34 8.28
N LEU A 420 48.28 22.05 8.18
CA LEU A 420 49.21 22.20 9.30
C LEU A 420 48.55 22.90 10.51
N ASN A 421 47.78 23.95 10.25
CA ASN A 421 47.05 24.70 11.26
C ASN A 421 45.96 23.84 11.94
N GLU A 422 45.29 22.96 11.20
CA GLU A 422 44.34 21.98 11.74
C GLU A 422 45.05 20.96 12.66
N GLU A 423 46.22 20.44 12.26
CA GLU A 423 47.04 19.55 13.10
C GLU A 423 47.50 20.23 14.40
N ILE A 424 47.96 21.48 14.30
CA ILE A 424 48.34 22.29 15.48
C ILE A 424 47.13 22.52 16.38
N THR A 425 45.97 22.86 15.81
CA THR A 425 44.73 23.08 16.54
C THR A 425 44.29 21.82 17.29
N MET A 426 44.42 20.63 16.70
CA MET A 426 44.16 19.37 17.40
C MET A 426 45.11 19.15 18.59
N VAL A 427 46.37 19.56 18.49
CA VAL A 427 47.30 19.52 19.63
C VAL A 427 46.84 20.45 20.75
N LEU A 428 46.50 21.69 20.40
CA LEU A 428 46.08 22.70 21.35
C LEU A 428 44.74 22.34 22.01
N ASN A 429 43.82 21.71 21.29
CA ASN A 429 42.56 21.20 21.84
C ASN A 429 42.81 20.12 22.91
N ARG A 430 43.74 19.18 22.67
CA ARG A 430 44.14 18.20 23.69
C ARG A 430 44.77 18.85 24.92
N ILE A 431 45.61 19.88 24.72
CA ILE A 431 46.16 20.67 25.83
C ILE A 431 45.02 21.33 26.64
N MET A 432 44.02 21.89 25.95
CA MET A 432 42.86 22.51 26.59
C MET A 432 42.01 21.50 27.38
N GLU A 433 41.86 20.27 26.90
CA GLU A 433 41.22 19.16 27.62
C GLU A 433 42.00 18.80 28.89
N THR A 434 43.33 18.65 28.80
CA THR A 434 44.17 18.40 29.98
C THR A 434 44.06 19.52 31.01
N LEU A 435 44.11 20.78 30.58
CA LEU A 435 43.92 21.93 31.48
C LEU A 435 42.53 21.93 32.13
N LYS A 436 41.48 21.50 31.41
CA LYS A 436 40.13 21.35 31.99
C LYS A 436 40.06 20.27 33.07
N SER A 437 40.81 19.18 32.92
CA SER A 437 40.86 18.07 33.90
C SER A 437 41.75 18.30 35.13
N MET A 438 42.51 19.41 35.16
CA MET A 438 43.39 19.80 36.26
C MET A 438 42.77 20.82 37.23
N ASP A 439 41.56 21.30 36.92
CA ASP A 439 40.63 21.88 37.93
C ASP A 439 39.82 20.73 38.53
#